data_AF-W2L8M4-F1
#
_entry.id   AF-W2L8M4-F1
#
_cell.length_a   1.000
_cell.length_b   1.000
_cell.length_c   1.000
_cell.angle_alpha   90.00
_cell.angle_beta   90.00
_cell.angle_gamma   90.00
#
_symmetry.space_group_name_H-M   'P 1'
#
loop_
_entity.id
_entity.type
_entity.pdbx_description
1 polymer ?
#
loop_
_entity_poly.entity_id
_entity_poly.type
_entity_poly.pdbx_seq_one_letter_code
_entity_poly.pdbx_strand_id
1 'polypeptide(L)'
;MDQLVEAVKTAASNATTVYVPHGGDLFKGYKKELTELYKRLDGIQQYQIFSMDSSKPGVVCCRKRPDSEVVEVDLRRNLPPPNTENIAQMYQSIRPNVPDVFRDDPLYEKPSARQEENAKAAKKARRIQCAAMAVAAKRN
;
A
#
# COMPACT_ATOMS: atom_id res chain seq x y z
N MET A 1 9.15 7.27 50.73
CA MET A 1 7.70 7.55 50.65
C MET A 1 7.43 9.04 50.46
N ASP A 2 8.24 9.94 51.05
CA ASP A 2 8.00 11.39 51.03
C ASP A 2 8.09 12.06 49.65
N GLN A 3 8.99 11.58 48.79
CA GLN A 3 9.20 12.16 47.46
C GLN A 3 7.99 11.93 46.52
N LEU A 4 7.30 10.80 46.68
CA LEU A 4 6.09 10.49 45.93
C LEU A 4 4.92 11.34 46.41
N VAL A 5 4.82 11.55 47.73
CA VAL A 5 3.76 12.36 48.34
C VAL A 5 3.91 13.83 47.92
N GLU A 6 5.12 14.38 47.90
CA GLU A 6 5.37 15.75 47.44
C GLU A 6 5.13 15.93 45.94
N ALA A 7 5.51 14.96 45.11
CA ALA A 7 5.21 14.99 43.68
C ALA A 7 3.70 15.01 43.41
N VAL A 8 2.93 14.19 44.15
CA VAL A 8 1.46 14.14 44.01
C VAL A 8 0.82 15.45 44.48
N LYS A 9 1.26 16.02 45.61
CA LYS A 9 0.75 17.31 46.09
C LYS A 9 1.05 18.47 45.14
N THR A 10 2.25 18.48 44.56
CA THR A 10 2.67 19.49 43.58
C THR A 10 1.85 19.40 42.30
N ALA A 11 1.63 18.18 41.79
CA ALA A 11 0.79 17.95 40.62
C ALA A 11 -0.69 18.31 40.88
N ALA A 12 -1.22 17.97 42.06
CA ALA A 12 -2.59 18.29 42.46
C ALA A 12 -2.80 19.81 42.64
N SER A 13 -1.79 20.53 43.11
CA SER A 13 -1.85 22.00 43.29
C SER A 13 -1.97 22.77 41.97
N ASN A 14 -1.55 22.15 40.86
CA ASN A 14 -1.66 22.71 39.51
C ASN A 14 -2.90 22.20 38.74
N ALA A 15 -3.70 21.33 39.34
CA ALA A 15 -4.86 20.74 38.69
C ALA A 15 -6.06 21.68 38.76
N THR A 16 -6.23 22.52 37.74
CA THR A 16 -7.42 23.35 37.59
C THR A 16 -8.59 22.49 37.13
N THR A 17 -9.63 22.38 37.97
CA THR A 17 -10.88 21.71 37.60
C THR A 17 -11.68 22.65 36.70
N VAL A 18 -11.74 22.35 35.41
CA VAL A 18 -12.49 23.14 34.44
C VAL A 18 -13.89 22.54 34.32
N TYR A 19 -14.91 23.31 34.70
CA TYR A 19 -16.30 22.90 34.47
C TYR A 19 -16.60 22.98 32.97
N VAL A 20 -16.84 21.83 32.35
CA VAL A 20 -17.29 21.75 30.95
C VAL A 20 -18.81 21.60 30.97
N PRO A 21 -19.57 22.60 30.50
CA PRO A 21 -21.02 22.55 30.47
C PRO A 21 -21.51 21.33 29.68
N HIS A 22 -22.49 20.61 30.23
CA HIS A 22 -23.09 19.47 29.55
C HIS A 22 -23.83 19.97 28.31
N GLY A 23 -23.38 19.53 27.12
CA GLY A 23 -23.93 19.97 25.82
C GLY A 23 -23.14 21.08 25.11
N GLY A 24 -22.00 21.52 25.64
CA GLY A 24 -21.12 22.48 24.95
C GLY A 24 -20.40 21.87 23.73
N ASP A 25 -20.23 22.66 22.67
CA ASP A 25 -19.56 22.25 21.42
C ASP A 25 -18.02 22.26 21.48
N LEU A 26 -17.44 22.51 22.67
CA LEU A 26 -15.99 22.52 22.92
C LEU A 26 -15.27 21.28 22.37
N PHE A 27 -15.88 20.10 22.48
CA PHE A 27 -15.34 18.84 21.95
C PHE A 27 -15.85 18.49 20.54
N LYS A 28 -16.80 19.24 19.97
CA LYS A 28 -17.34 18.95 18.62
C LYS A 28 -16.41 19.43 17.50
N GLY A 29 -15.70 20.55 17.71
CA GLY A 29 -14.74 21.08 16.72
C GLY A 29 -13.57 20.13 16.44
N TYR A 30 -13.06 19.49 17.49
CA TYR A 30 -11.94 18.54 17.42
C TYR A 30 -12.20 17.34 16.50
N LYS A 31 -13.45 16.88 16.38
CA LYS A 31 -13.78 15.78 15.45
C LYS A 31 -13.47 16.15 13.99
N LYS A 32 -13.70 17.41 13.61
CA LYS A 32 -13.43 17.87 12.24
C LYS A 32 -11.91 17.93 12.01
N GLU A 33 -11.17 18.52 12.93
CA GLU A 33 -9.70 18.60 12.87
C GLU A 33 -9.04 17.22 12.89
N LEU A 34 -9.52 16.30 13.73
CA LEU A 34 -9.05 14.91 13.70
C LEU A 34 -9.36 14.22 12.38
N THR A 35 -10.54 14.44 11.81
CA THR A 35 -10.92 13.82 10.53
C THR A 35 -10.09 14.39 9.36
N GLU A 36 -9.64 15.64 9.48
CA GLU A 36 -8.79 16.31 8.51
C GLU A 36 -7.32 15.87 8.64
N LEU A 37 -6.77 15.90 9.86
CA LEU A 37 -5.38 15.49 10.16
C LEU A 37 -5.18 13.98 10.01
N TYR A 38 -6.12 13.22 10.55
CA TYR A 38 -6.18 11.77 10.41
C TYR A 38 -7.31 11.47 9.45
N LYS A 39 -6.95 11.26 8.17
CA LYS A 39 -7.89 10.80 7.15
C LYS A 39 -8.78 9.71 7.74
N ARG A 40 -10.08 9.79 7.48
CA ARG A 40 -10.98 8.67 7.75
C ARG A 40 -10.44 7.45 7.03
N LEU A 41 -9.94 6.51 7.81
CA LEU A 41 -9.46 5.24 7.30
C LEU A 41 -10.69 4.36 7.12
N ASP A 42 -11.44 4.64 6.04
CA ASP A 42 -12.57 3.82 5.64
C ASP A 42 -12.08 2.38 5.47
N GLY A 43 -12.47 1.51 6.39
CA GLY A 43 -12.04 0.12 6.41
C GLY A 43 -11.13 -0.30 7.57
N ILE A 44 -10.61 0.63 8.37
CA ILE A 44 -9.94 0.26 9.61
C ILE A 44 -11.03 -0.19 10.60
N GLN A 45 -10.98 -1.48 10.98
CA GLN A 45 -12.02 -2.30 11.63
C GLN A 45 -13.02 -3.02 10.71
N GLN A 46 -12.82 -3.08 9.38
CA GLN A 46 -13.69 -3.93 8.55
C GLN A 46 -13.55 -5.42 8.87
N TYR A 47 -12.36 -5.89 9.25
CA TYR A 47 -12.13 -7.28 9.61
C TYR A 47 -11.23 -7.33 10.85
N GLN A 48 -11.56 -8.22 11.78
CA GLN A 48 -10.83 -8.40 13.04
C GLN A 48 -10.23 -9.81 13.13
N ILE A 49 -10.77 -10.76 12.36
CA ILE A 49 -10.34 -12.15 12.36
C ILE A 49 -9.89 -12.51 10.95
N PHE A 50 -8.70 -13.12 10.87
CA PHE A 50 -8.09 -13.56 9.63
C PHE A 50 -7.68 -15.02 9.77
N SER A 51 -8.04 -15.84 8.79
CA SER A 51 -7.55 -17.21 8.68
C SER A 51 -7.03 -17.46 7.28
N MET A 52 -5.97 -18.26 7.17
CA MET A 52 -5.37 -18.65 5.90
C MET A 52 -5.32 -20.16 5.84
N ASP A 53 -5.79 -20.73 4.74
CA ASP A 53 -5.72 -22.18 4.53
C ASP A 53 -4.46 -22.53 3.73
N SER A 54 -3.71 -23.51 4.23
CA SER A 54 -2.56 -24.10 3.54
C SER A 54 -2.92 -24.71 2.17
N SER A 55 -4.18 -25.14 1.99
CA SER A 55 -4.66 -25.69 0.71
C SER A 55 -4.81 -24.63 -0.38
N LYS A 56 -4.96 -23.35 0.00
CA LYS A 56 -5.17 -22.21 -0.90
C LYS A 56 -4.21 -21.05 -0.56
N PRO A 57 -2.91 -21.20 -0.85
CA PRO A 57 -1.93 -20.16 -0.58
C PRO A 57 -2.28 -18.87 -1.32
N GLY A 58 -2.18 -17.73 -0.62
CA GLY A 58 -2.48 -16.41 -1.17
C GLY A 58 -3.93 -15.97 -1.03
N VAL A 59 -4.84 -16.82 -0.55
CA VAL A 59 -6.22 -16.43 -0.20
C VAL A 59 -6.36 -16.29 1.31
N VAL A 60 -6.93 -15.17 1.76
CA VAL A 60 -7.19 -14.89 3.18
C VAL A 60 -8.68 -14.82 3.43
N CYS A 61 -9.15 -15.58 4.39
CA CYS A 61 -10.52 -15.52 4.88
C CYS A 61 -10.61 -14.45 5.97
N CYS A 62 -11.38 -13.41 5.72
CA CYS A 62 -11.56 -12.27 6.60
C CYS A 62 -12.94 -12.31 7.25
N ARG A 63 -13.05 -12.02 8.56
CA ARG A 63 -14.33 -11.85 9.27
C ARG A 63 -14.32 -10.61 10.15
N LYS A 64 -15.48 -9.96 10.26
CA LYS A 64 -15.67 -8.82 11.18
C LYS A 64 -15.77 -9.28 12.63
N ARG A 65 -16.51 -10.36 12.86
CA ARG A 65 -16.72 -11.05 14.15
C ARG A 65 -16.69 -12.57 13.92
N PRO A 66 -16.59 -13.40 14.98
CA PRO A 66 -16.56 -14.86 14.82
C PRO A 66 -17.74 -15.41 14.02
N ASP A 67 -18.93 -14.87 14.25
CA ASP A 67 -20.20 -15.29 13.64
C ASP A 67 -20.52 -14.57 12.33
N SER A 68 -19.65 -13.66 11.88
CA SER A 68 -19.84 -12.97 10.61
C SER A 68 -19.52 -13.87 9.44
N GLU A 69 -20.14 -13.55 8.30
CA GLU A 69 -19.80 -14.15 7.01
C GLU A 69 -18.30 -14.01 6.71
N VAL A 70 -17.78 -15.03 6.05
CA VAL A 70 -16.38 -15.11 5.64
C VAL A 70 -16.22 -14.45 4.28
N VAL A 71 -15.33 -13.47 4.21
CA VAL A 71 -14.94 -12.85 2.94
C VAL A 71 -13.59 -13.41 2.54
N GLU A 72 -13.54 -14.15 1.44
CA GLU A 72 -12.27 -14.55 0.83
C GLU A 72 -11.67 -13.34 0.09
N VAL A 73 -10.48 -12.94 0.50
CA VAL A 73 -9.68 -11.89 -0.13
C VAL A 73 -8.46 -12.54 -0.75
N ASP A 74 -8.37 -12.48 -2.07
CA ASP A 74 -7.21 -12.96 -2.79
C ASP A 74 -6.09 -11.92 -2.74
N LEU A 75 -5.00 -12.25 -2.05
CA LEU A 75 -3.80 -11.44 -1.93
C LEU A 75 -2.79 -11.72 -3.04
N ARG A 76 -3.05 -12.70 -3.92
CA ARG A 76 -2.19 -12.93 -5.09
C ARG A 76 -2.15 -11.63 -5.90
N ARG A 77 -0.94 -11.17 -6.21
CA ARG A 77 -0.77 -9.94 -6.98
C ARG A 77 -1.48 -10.11 -8.32
N ASN A 78 -2.52 -9.32 -8.54
CA ASN A 78 -2.97 -8.99 -9.89
C ASN A 78 -1.88 -8.12 -10.52
N LEU A 79 -0.79 -8.76 -10.96
CA LEU A 79 0.23 -8.06 -11.73
C LEU A 79 -0.46 -7.53 -12.98
N PRO A 80 -0.32 -6.22 -13.29
CA PRO A 80 -0.79 -5.73 -14.56
C PRO A 80 -0.15 -6.55 -15.68
N PRO A 81 -0.86 -6.80 -16.79
CA PRO A 81 -0.32 -7.57 -17.89
C PRO A 81 1.03 -6.96 -18.29
N PRO A 82 2.06 -7.79 -18.57
CA PRO A 82 3.37 -7.31 -18.97
C PRO A 82 3.25 -6.33 -20.15
N ASN A 83 3.86 -5.14 -20.02
CA ASN A 83 3.91 -4.22 -21.14
C ASN A 83 4.90 -4.72 -22.21
N THR A 84 4.86 -4.16 -23.42
CA THR A 84 5.68 -4.62 -24.55
C THR A 84 7.19 -4.57 -24.28
N GLU A 85 7.67 -3.56 -23.54
CA GLU A 85 9.08 -3.49 -23.10
C GLU A 85 9.44 -4.64 -22.15
N ASN A 86 8.56 -4.95 -21.21
CA ASN A 86 8.77 -6.02 -20.23
C ASN A 86 8.79 -7.38 -20.94
N ILE A 87 7.83 -7.66 -21.82
CA ILE A 87 7.80 -8.92 -22.61
C ILE A 87 9.11 -9.11 -23.38
N ALA A 88 9.59 -8.06 -24.07
CA ALA A 88 10.86 -8.12 -24.79
C ALA A 88 12.07 -8.35 -23.85
N GLN A 89 12.07 -7.71 -22.68
CA GLN A 89 13.13 -7.87 -21.68
C GLN A 89 13.11 -9.26 -21.03
N MET A 90 11.93 -9.82 -20.76
CA MET A 90 11.78 -11.17 -20.21
C MET A 90 12.39 -12.20 -21.16
N TYR A 91 12.09 -12.10 -22.45
CA TYR A 91 12.65 -12.99 -23.47
C TYR A 91 14.17 -12.83 -23.64
N GLN A 92 14.68 -11.61 -23.67
CA GLN A 92 16.10 -11.35 -23.99
C GLN A 92 17.05 -11.54 -22.80
N SER A 93 16.65 -11.11 -21.60
CA SER A 93 17.55 -11.06 -20.44
C SER A 93 17.26 -12.14 -19.40
N ILE A 94 15.99 -12.53 -19.25
CA ILE A 94 15.59 -13.45 -18.18
C ILE A 94 15.60 -14.89 -18.67
N ARG A 95 15.00 -15.17 -19.84
CA ARG A 95 14.89 -16.52 -20.43
C ARG A 95 16.19 -17.34 -20.44
N PRO A 96 17.39 -16.78 -20.71
CA PRO A 96 18.64 -17.55 -20.66
C PRO A 96 18.94 -18.17 -19.28
N ASN A 97 18.44 -17.55 -18.21
CA ASN A 97 18.65 -17.98 -16.82
C ASN A 97 17.47 -18.80 -16.28
N VAL A 98 16.46 -19.09 -17.11
CA VAL A 98 15.30 -19.89 -16.72
C VAL A 98 15.65 -21.37 -16.88
N PRO A 99 15.46 -22.19 -15.82
CA PRO A 99 15.64 -23.63 -15.91
C PRO A 99 14.82 -24.24 -17.05
N ASP A 100 15.32 -25.31 -17.67
CA ASP A 100 14.69 -25.93 -18.84
C ASP A 100 13.21 -26.27 -18.61
N VAL A 101 12.88 -26.73 -17.40
CA VAL A 101 11.50 -27.09 -16.97
C VAL A 101 10.50 -25.95 -17.12
N PHE A 102 10.95 -24.69 -17.05
CA PHE A 102 10.11 -23.50 -17.11
C PHE A 102 10.31 -22.68 -18.39
N ARG A 103 11.15 -23.14 -19.33
CA ARG A 103 11.50 -22.37 -20.53
C ARG A 103 10.34 -22.28 -21.54
N ASP A 104 9.39 -23.21 -21.46
CA ASP A 104 8.19 -23.28 -22.29
C ASP A 104 6.98 -22.55 -21.67
N ASP A 105 7.16 -21.90 -20.52
CA ASP A 105 6.11 -21.08 -19.93
C ASP A 105 5.75 -19.89 -20.88
N PRO A 106 4.47 -19.62 -21.15
CA PRO A 106 4.02 -18.49 -21.97
C PRO A 106 4.63 -17.14 -21.56
N LEU A 107 5.02 -16.99 -20.29
CA LEU A 107 5.69 -15.81 -19.76
C LEU A 107 7.04 -15.51 -20.43
N TYR A 108 7.74 -16.53 -20.93
CA TYR A 108 9.04 -16.42 -21.60
C TYR A 108 8.95 -16.62 -23.13
N GLU A 109 7.75 -16.54 -23.68
CA GLU A 109 7.54 -16.73 -25.11
C GLU A 109 8.22 -15.63 -25.93
N LYS A 110 8.59 -15.96 -27.17
CA LYS A 110 9.21 -15.01 -28.09
C LYS A 110 8.21 -13.90 -28.43
N PRO A 111 8.57 -12.60 -28.26
CA PRO A 111 7.69 -11.51 -28.63
C PRO A 111 7.38 -11.50 -30.13
N SER A 112 6.18 -11.06 -30.49
CA SER A 112 5.84 -10.79 -31.91
C SER A 112 6.60 -9.59 -32.46
N ALA A 113 6.77 -9.52 -33.79
CA ALA A 113 7.48 -8.41 -34.44
C ALA A 113 6.89 -7.03 -34.07
N ARG A 114 5.56 -6.93 -34.01
CA ARG A 114 4.85 -5.71 -33.59
C ARG A 114 5.13 -5.35 -32.13
N GLN A 115 5.19 -6.33 -31.23
CA GLN A 115 5.53 -6.08 -29.83
C GLN A 115 6.98 -5.61 -29.67
N GLU A 116 7.93 -6.18 -30.41
CA GLU A 116 9.32 -5.73 -30.39
C GLU A 116 9.48 -4.29 -30.92
N GLU A 117 8.78 -3.94 -32.00
CA GLU A 117 8.79 -2.59 -32.55
C GLU A 117 8.23 -1.58 -31.54
N ASN A 118 7.07 -1.89 -30.95
CA ASN A 118 6.45 -1.08 -29.91
C ASN A 118 7.37 -0.91 -28.69
N ALA A 119 8.06 -1.98 -28.27
CA ALA A 119 9.02 -1.93 -27.17
C ALA A 119 10.20 -0.99 -27.48
N LYS A 120 10.75 -1.06 -28.69
CA LYS A 120 11.84 -0.17 -29.15
C LYS A 120 11.38 1.29 -29.20
N ALA A 121 10.18 1.54 -29.73
CA ALA A 121 9.59 2.87 -29.81
C ALA A 121 9.35 3.47 -28.43
N ALA A 122 8.74 2.71 -27.52
CA ALA A 122 8.49 3.13 -26.13
C ALA A 122 9.81 3.47 -25.41
N LYS A 123 10.84 2.61 -25.56
CA LYS A 123 12.14 2.81 -24.90
C LYS A 123 12.86 4.05 -25.42
N LYS A 124 12.74 4.31 -26.73
CA LYS A 124 13.25 5.53 -27.37
C LYS A 124 12.52 6.77 -26.86
N ALA A 125 11.19 6.75 -26.82
CA ALA A 125 10.38 7.87 -26.34
C ALA A 125 10.71 8.23 -24.89
N ARG A 126 10.80 7.23 -24.00
CA ARG A 126 11.18 7.44 -22.60
C ARG A 126 12.57 8.07 -22.46
N ARG A 127 13.55 7.60 -23.23
CA ARG A 127 14.91 8.17 -23.21
C ARG A 127 14.91 9.64 -23.62
N ILE A 128 14.15 10.01 -24.65
CA ILE A 128 14.01 11.40 -25.09
C ILE A 128 13.37 12.25 -23.99
N GLN A 129 12.28 11.76 -23.37
CA GLN A 129 11.60 12.43 -22.28
C GLN A 129 12.51 12.64 -21.06
N CYS A 130 13.20 11.57 -20.62
CA CYS A 130 14.14 11.66 -19.50
C CYS A 130 15.30 12.62 -19.79
N ALA A 131 15.84 12.62 -21.01
CA ALA A 131 16.89 13.55 -21.42
C ALA A 131 16.38 15.01 -21.40
N ALA A 132 15.18 15.27 -21.92
CA ALA A 132 14.57 16.60 -21.90
C ALA A 132 14.34 17.08 -20.46
N MET A 133 13.83 16.22 -19.57
CA MET A 133 13.65 16.53 -18.15
C MET A 133 14.98 16.80 -17.44
N ALA A 134 16.02 16.01 -17.71
CA ALA A 134 17.34 16.24 -17.12
C ALA A 134 17.97 17.57 -17.58
N VAL A 135 17.76 17.96 -18.84
CA VAL A 135 18.19 19.28 -19.34
C VAL A 135 17.39 20.41 -18.68
N ALA A 136 16.08 20.26 -18.52
CA ALA A 136 15.24 21.25 -17.84
C ALA A 136 15.62 21.42 -16.36
N ALA A 137 15.90 20.32 -15.66
CA ALA A 137 16.31 20.35 -14.26
C ALA A 137 17.64 21.07 -14.02
N LYS A 138 18.56 21.06 -15.00
CA LYS A 138 19.85 21.77 -14.93
C LYS A 138 19.75 23.27 -15.27
N ARG A 139 18.60 23.74 -15.76
CA ARG A 139 18.36 25.16 -16.08
C ARG A 139 17.76 25.95 -14.92
N ASN A 140 17.28 25.27 -13.88
CA ASN A 140 16.88 25.85 -12.59
C ASN A 140 18.04 25.77 -11.60
#